data_AF-H8FWT8-F1
#
_entry.id   AF-H8FWT8-F1
#
_cell.length_a   1.000
_cell.length_b   1.000
_cell.length_c   1.000
_cell.angle_alpha   90.00
_cell.angle_beta   90.00
_cell.angle_gamma   90.00
#
_symmetry.space_group_name_H-M   'P 1'
#
loop_
_entity.id
_entity.type
_entity.pdbx_description
1 polymer ?
#
loop_
_entity_poly.entity_id
_entity_poly.type
_entity_poly.pdbx_seq_one_letter_code
_entity_poly.pdbx_strand_id
1 'polypeptide(L)'
;MIRAESGGQAERDGSPITSPAGAIGLMQLMPDTYREMRDAHGLGPDPADPRDNILAGTAYLLAMFDRFGQTGMFAAYNAGPGRYEQSLRGRPLPAETRIYLATIAESRPVPLSGTRLFVPLHASTMGTLTPPSGGLFVTLTTASGSQK
;
A
#
# COMPACT_ATOMS: atom_id res chain seq x y z
N MET A 1 0.50 1.45 -0.89
CA MET A 1 -0.32 2.66 -1.10
C MET A 1 -0.17 3.67 0.03
N ILE A 2 -0.70 3.44 1.25
CA ILE A 2 -0.60 4.41 2.37
C ILE A 2 0.82 4.96 2.61
N ARG A 3 1.85 4.11 2.54
CA ARG A 3 3.26 4.55 2.63
C ARG A 3 3.65 5.54 1.52
N ALA A 4 3.15 5.35 0.30
CA ALA A 4 3.40 6.25 -0.83
C ALA A 4 2.56 7.54 -0.74
N GLU A 5 1.36 7.48 -0.15
CA GLU A 5 0.47 8.64 -0.01
C GLU A 5 0.95 9.59 1.11
N SER A 6 1.11 9.08 2.33
CA SER A 6 1.36 9.92 3.51
C SER A 6 2.62 9.53 4.29
N GLY A 7 3.40 8.56 3.80
CA GLY A 7 4.47 7.94 4.58
C GLY A 7 3.97 7.03 5.70
N GLY A 8 2.65 6.76 5.79
CA GLY A 8 2.06 6.04 6.91
C GLY A 8 1.70 6.92 8.11
N GLN A 9 1.75 8.24 7.95
CA GLN A 9 1.40 9.20 8.98
C GLN A 9 -0.02 9.74 8.71
N ALA A 10 -0.88 9.75 9.73
CA ALA A 10 -2.17 10.42 9.64
C ALA A 10 -2.03 11.93 9.92
N GLU A 11 -1.08 12.28 10.79
CA GLU A 11 -0.85 13.63 11.29
C GLU A 11 0.66 13.93 11.42
N ARG A 12 0.99 15.22 11.45
CA ARG A 12 2.31 15.76 11.79
C ARG A 12 2.08 16.98 12.69
N ASP A 13 2.76 16.99 13.84
CA ASP A 13 2.67 18.08 14.82
C ASP A 13 1.23 18.41 15.25
N GLY A 14 0.40 17.37 15.39
CA GLY A 14 -1.03 17.48 15.78
C GLY A 14 -1.95 18.00 14.67
N SER A 15 -1.45 18.12 13.43
CA SER A 15 -2.25 18.51 12.27
C SER A 15 -2.33 17.36 11.25
N PRO A 16 -3.49 17.12 10.61
CA PRO A 16 -3.62 16.11 9.57
C PRO A 16 -2.60 16.31 8.43
N ILE A 17 -2.02 15.21 7.94
CA ILE A 17 -1.15 15.26 6.76
C ILE A 17 -1.98 15.77 5.58
N THR A 18 -1.60 16.96 5.09
CA THR A 18 -2.28 17.63 4.00
C THR A 18 -1.28 17.98 2.90
N SER A 19 -1.56 17.58 1.66
CA SER A 19 -0.71 17.94 0.53
C SER A 19 -0.87 19.43 0.15
N PRO A 20 0.06 20.03 -0.60
CA PRO A 20 -0.11 21.40 -1.13
C PRO A 20 -1.38 21.58 -1.98
N ALA A 21 -1.88 20.49 -2.58
CA ALA A 21 -3.12 20.50 -3.36
C ALA A 21 -4.39 20.36 -2.48
N GLY A 22 -4.23 20.11 -1.18
CA GLY A 22 -5.33 19.95 -0.23
C GLY A 22 -5.81 18.52 -0.03
N ALA A 23 -5.03 17.51 -0.44
CA ALA A 23 -5.35 16.11 -0.19
C ALA A 23 -5.08 15.75 1.28
N ILE A 24 -5.99 15.04 1.96
CA ILE A 24 -6.00 14.91 3.43
C ILE A 24 -5.86 13.43 3.87
N GLY A 25 -5.11 13.21 4.95
CA GLY A 25 -5.11 11.97 5.73
C GLY A 25 -4.24 10.86 5.14
N LEU A 26 -4.40 9.64 5.67
CA LEU A 26 -3.55 8.48 5.35
C LEU A 26 -3.57 8.07 3.87
N MET A 27 -4.72 8.22 3.21
CA MET A 27 -4.93 7.88 1.80
C MET A 27 -4.92 9.10 0.88
N GLN A 28 -4.60 10.29 1.42
CA GLN A 28 -4.48 11.54 0.68
C GLN A 28 -5.66 11.77 -0.27
N LEU A 29 -6.87 11.78 0.28
CA LEU A 29 -8.08 12.05 -0.49
C LEU A 29 -8.29 13.55 -0.68
N MET A 30 -8.66 13.94 -1.90
CA MET A 30 -9.18 15.27 -2.15
C MET A 30 -10.51 15.46 -1.39
N PRO A 31 -10.81 16.66 -0.84
CA PRO A 31 -12.00 16.89 -0.04
C PRO A 31 -13.31 16.55 -0.78
N ASP A 32 -13.39 16.85 -2.07
CA ASP A 32 -14.54 16.51 -2.90
C ASP A 32 -14.70 15.00 -3.07
N THR A 33 -13.60 14.26 -3.29
CA THR A 33 -13.61 12.80 -3.35
C THR A 33 -14.02 12.17 -2.03
N TYR A 34 -13.51 12.69 -0.90
CA TYR A 34 -13.93 12.21 0.41
C TYR A 34 -15.43 12.43 0.62
N ARG A 35 -15.96 13.61 0.25
CA ARG A 35 -17.40 13.91 0.34
C ARG A 35 -18.24 12.92 -0.45
N GLU A 36 -17.85 12.62 -1.69
CA GLU A 36 -18.55 11.62 -2.53
C GLU A 36 -18.55 10.23 -1.87
N MET A 37 -17.41 9.77 -1.37
CA MET A 37 -17.31 8.46 -0.73
C MET A 37 -18.04 8.42 0.61
N ARG A 38 -17.98 9.51 1.38
CA ARG A 38 -18.70 9.66 2.64
C ARG A 38 -20.20 9.53 2.43
N ASP A 39 -20.74 10.25 1.45
CA ASP A 39 -22.17 10.25 1.18
C ASP A 39 -22.63 8.89 0.62
N ALA A 40 -21.80 8.21 -0.18
CA ALA A 40 -22.08 6.87 -0.71
C ALA A 40 -21.99 5.73 0.32
N HIS A 41 -21.13 5.86 1.34
CA HIS A 41 -20.81 4.79 2.29
C HIS A 41 -21.18 5.08 3.74
N GLY A 42 -21.81 6.22 4.03
CA GLY A 42 -22.26 6.60 5.38
C GLY A 42 -21.11 6.86 6.35
N LEU A 43 -20.05 7.54 5.89
CA LEU A 43 -18.87 7.84 6.72
C LEU A 43 -19.05 9.14 7.52
N GLY A 44 -18.17 9.37 8.49
CA GLY A 44 -18.14 10.59 9.30
C GLY A 44 -17.76 11.85 8.54
N PRO A 45 -18.04 13.04 9.09
CA PRO A 45 -17.81 14.31 8.40
C PRO A 45 -16.33 14.69 8.30
N ASP A 46 -15.46 14.11 9.14
CA ASP A 46 -14.05 14.46 9.23
C ASP A 46 -13.19 13.62 8.26
N PRO A 47 -12.63 14.22 7.18
CA PRO A 47 -11.75 13.51 6.25
C PRO A 47 -10.40 13.13 6.85
N ALA A 48 -10.02 13.69 8.01
CA ALA A 48 -8.78 13.37 8.69
C ALA A 48 -8.91 12.17 9.64
N ASP A 49 -10.13 11.73 9.98
CA ASP A 49 -10.33 10.53 10.79
C ASP A 49 -9.65 9.33 10.09
N PRO A 50 -8.66 8.69 10.74
CA PRO A 50 -7.86 7.66 10.07
C PRO A 50 -8.69 6.49 9.55
N ARG A 51 -9.74 6.07 10.29
CA ARG A 51 -10.59 4.94 9.90
C ARG A 51 -11.40 5.31 8.67
N ASP A 52 -12.09 6.44 8.71
CA ASP A 52 -12.99 6.84 7.63
C ASP A 52 -12.21 7.25 6.39
N ASN A 53 -11.03 7.87 6.54
CA ASN A 53 -10.12 8.16 5.43
C ASN A 53 -9.64 6.88 4.72
N ILE A 54 -9.32 5.81 5.47
CA ILE A 54 -8.96 4.52 4.88
C ILE A 54 -10.16 3.88 4.16
N LEU A 55 -11.34 3.90 4.76
CA LEU A 55 -12.54 3.33 4.15
C LEU A 55 -12.91 4.07 2.87
N ALA A 56 -12.94 5.40 2.90
CA ALA A 56 -13.19 6.24 1.74
C ALA A 56 -12.13 6.02 0.65
N GLY A 57 -10.84 5.98 1.01
CA GLY A 57 -9.77 5.81 0.03
C GLY A 57 -9.77 4.43 -0.60
N THR A 58 -10.10 3.39 0.17
CA THR A 58 -10.24 2.02 -0.36
C THR A 58 -11.45 1.92 -1.30
N ALA A 59 -12.58 2.53 -0.93
CA ALA A 59 -13.76 2.58 -1.78
C ALA A 59 -13.48 3.32 -3.11
N TYR A 60 -12.79 4.46 -3.04
CA TYR A 60 -12.41 5.21 -4.23
C TYR A 60 -11.42 4.43 -5.11
N LEU A 61 -10.44 3.74 -4.51
CA LEU A 61 -9.54 2.86 -5.26
C LEU A 61 -10.29 1.72 -5.96
N LEU A 62 -11.27 1.11 -5.29
CA LEU A 62 -12.12 0.08 -5.88
C LEU A 62 -12.92 0.65 -7.06
N ALA A 63 -13.49 1.85 -6.94
CA ALA A 63 -14.17 2.50 -8.04
C ALA A 63 -13.24 2.75 -9.25
N MET A 64 -11.96 3.08 -9.00
CA MET A 64 -10.96 3.21 -10.07
C MET A 64 -10.58 1.86 -10.68
N PHE A 65 -10.54 0.79 -9.88
CA PHE A 65 -10.34 -0.57 -10.36
C PHE A 65 -11.50 -1.02 -11.26
N ASP A 66 -12.74 -0.80 -10.86
CA ASP A 66 -13.91 -1.18 -11.64
C ASP A 66 -13.96 -0.44 -12.98
N ARG A 67 -13.51 0.83 -13.01
CA ARG A 67 -13.54 1.66 -14.21
C ARG A 67 -12.35 1.43 -15.16
N PHE A 68 -11.14 1.23 -14.62
CA PHE A 68 -9.90 1.25 -15.40
C PHE A 68 -9.05 -0.03 -15.27
N GLY A 69 -9.51 -0.99 -14.47
CA GLY A 69 -8.79 -2.22 -14.18
C GLY A 69 -7.50 -2.03 -13.40
N GLN A 70 -6.79 -3.14 -13.17
CA GLN A 70 -5.56 -3.18 -12.38
C GLN A 70 -4.46 -2.25 -12.91
N THR A 71 -4.38 -2.08 -14.24
CA THR A 71 -3.35 -1.28 -14.90
C THR A 71 -3.59 0.21 -14.76
N GLY A 72 -4.85 0.65 -14.66
CA GLY A 72 -5.22 2.06 -14.62
C GLY A 72 -5.57 2.60 -13.24
N MET A 73 -5.95 1.75 -12.28
CA MET A 73 -6.54 2.21 -11.02
C MET A 73 -5.65 3.18 -10.23
N PHE A 74 -4.35 2.90 -10.12
CA PHE A 74 -3.42 3.75 -9.38
C PHE A 74 -3.14 5.08 -10.10
N ALA A 75 -3.10 5.05 -11.43
CA ALA A 75 -2.89 6.25 -12.24
C ALA A 75 -4.11 7.17 -12.16
N ALA A 76 -5.31 6.60 -12.25
CA ALA A 76 -6.57 7.34 -12.12
C ALA A 76 -6.80 7.85 -10.70
N TYR A 77 -6.44 7.08 -9.67
CA TYR A 77 -6.52 7.51 -8.27
C TYR A 77 -5.68 8.78 -8.04
N ASN A 78 -4.42 8.75 -8.45
CA ASN A 78 -3.49 9.86 -8.21
C ASN A 78 -3.70 11.05 -9.17
N ALA A 79 -3.90 10.81 -10.46
CA ALA A 79 -4.00 11.88 -11.46
C ALA A 79 -5.42 12.47 -11.56
N GLY A 80 -6.42 11.75 -11.05
CA GLY A 80 -7.84 11.95 -11.33
C GLY A 80 -8.30 11.18 -12.58
N PRO A 81 -9.54 10.65 -12.60
CA PRO A 81 -10.04 9.78 -13.67
C PRO A 81 -10.05 10.48 -15.03
N GLY A 82 -10.51 11.74 -15.09
CA GLY A 82 -10.54 12.50 -16.35
C GLY A 82 -9.15 12.78 -16.93
N ARG A 83 -8.13 12.93 -16.08
CA ARG A 83 -6.74 13.12 -16.54
C ARG A 83 -6.16 11.79 -17.04
N TYR A 84 -6.46 10.69 -16.37
CA TYR A 84 -6.07 9.36 -16.85
C TYR A 84 -6.72 9.03 -18.19
N GLU A 85 -8.00 9.33 -18.39
CA GLU A 85 -8.68 9.15 -19.68
C GLU A 85 -8.08 9.98 -20.81
N GLN A 86 -7.68 11.22 -20.53
CA GLN A 86 -6.94 12.03 -21.50
C GLN A 86 -5.60 11.38 -21.87
N SER A 87 -4.97 10.66 -20.94
CA SER A 87 -3.73 9.96 -21.22
C SER A 87 -3.88 8.75 -22.13
N LEU A 88 -5.03 8.06 -22.04
CA LEU A 88 -5.39 7.03 -23.01
C LEU A 88 -5.58 7.59 -24.43
N ARG A 89 -5.78 8.91 -24.56
CA ARG A 89 -5.85 9.64 -25.84
C ARG A 89 -4.54 10.34 -26.23
N GLY A 90 -3.43 10.00 -25.57
CA GLY A 90 -2.10 10.48 -25.93
C GLY A 90 -1.59 11.70 -25.15
N ARG A 91 -2.38 12.26 -24.21
CA ARG A 91 -1.87 13.31 -23.31
C ARG A 91 -0.94 12.70 -22.24
N PRO A 92 0.31 13.13 -22.08
CA PRO A 92 1.17 12.56 -21.04
C PRO A 92 0.57 12.73 -19.63
N LEU A 93 0.70 11.70 -18.79
CA LEU A 93 0.44 11.82 -17.35
C LEU A 93 1.41 12.83 -16.71
N PRO A 94 1.01 13.52 -15.62
CA PRO A 94 1.91 14.37 -14.84
C PRO A 94 3.17 13.63 -14.39
N ALA A 95 4.28 14.37 -14.23
CA ALA A 95 5.54 13.76 -13.79
C ALA A 95 5.40 13.13 -12.41
N GLU A 96 4.67 13.79 -11.51
CA GLU A 96 4.33 13.36 -10.16
C GLU A 96 3.59 12.02 -10.17
N THR A 97 2.61 11.86 -11.07
CA THR A 97 1.88 10.58 -11.22
C THR A 97 2.80 9.47 -11.70
N ARG A 98 3.71 9.73 -12.64
CA ARG A 98 4.67 8.70 -13.09
C ARG A 98 5.60 8.26 -11.97
N ILE A 99 6.08 9.20 -11.16
CA ILE A 99 6.90 8.93 -9.96
C ILE A 99 6.09 8.10 -8.96
N TYR A 100 4.86 8.51 -8.67
CA TYR A 100 3.94 7.78 -7.79
C TYR A 100 3.77 6.31 -8.23
N LEU A 101 3.54 6.07 -9.52
CA LEU A 101 3.38 4.72 -10.06
C LEU A 101 4.66 3.88 -9.88
N ALA A 102 5.84 4.48 -10.06
CA ALA A 102 7.11 3.80 -9.80
C ALA A 102 7.24 3.42 -8.31
N THR A 103 6.93 4.33 -7.39
CA THR A 103 6.94 4.05 -5.94
C THR A 103 5.97 2.93 -5.55
N ILE A 104 4.76 2.92 -6.13
CA ILE A 104 3.81 1.83 -5.88
C ILE A 104 4.35 0.51 -6.41
N ALA A 105 4.92 0.48 -7.62
CA ALA A 105 5.49 -0.73 -8.22
C ALA A 105 6.61 -1.33 -7.36
N GLU A 106 7.50 -0.49 -6.82
CA GLU A 106 8.58 -0.91 -5.91
C GLU A 106 8.07 -1.43 -4.56
N SER A 107 6.95 -0.88 -4.07
CA SER A 107 6.37 -1.27 -2.79
C SER A 107 5.58 -2.59 -2.83
N ARG A 108 5.26 -3.10 -4.02
CA ARG A 108 4.57 -4.38 -4.16
C ARG A 108 5.57 -5.51 -3.92
N PRO A 109 5.28 -6.48 -3.04
CA PRO A 109 6.07 -7.70 -3.00
C PRO A 109 6.04 -8.32 -4.40
N VAL A 110 7.22 -8.43 -5.00
CA VAL A 110 7.42 -9.23 -6.21
C VAL A 110 6.82 -10.60 -5.90
N PRO A 111 5.92 -11.18 -6.71
CA PRO A 111 5.54 -12.57 -6.51
C PRO A 111 6.82 -13.37 -6.60
N LEU A 112 7.28 -13.88 -5.45
CA LEU A 112 8.40 -14.80 -5.38
C LEU A 112 7.94 -16.04 -6.13
N SER A 113 8.28 -16.09 -7.41
CA SER A 113 8.03 -17.24 -8.26
C SER A 113 8.81 -18.42 -7.67
N GLY A 114 8.12 -19.23 -6.87
CA GLY A 114 8.38 -20.64 -6.58
C GLY A 114 9.75 -21.09 -6.03
N THR A 115 10.75 -20.22 -5.85
CA THR A 115 12.10 -20.68 -5.47
C THR A 115 12.75 -19.72 -4.48
N ARG A 116 12.76 -20.17 -3.21
CA ARG A 116 13.53 -19.67 -2.06
C ARG A 116 12.88 -18.57 -1.21
N LEU A 117 12.03 -19.03 -0.29
CA LEU A 117 11.74 -18.33 0.97
C LEU A 117 12.54 -19.03 2.09
N PHE A 118 13.87 -19.03 1.96
CA PHE A 118 14.77 -19.31 3.07
C PHE A 118 15.34 -17.97 3.51
N VAL A 119 14.76 -17.41 4.57
CA VAL A 119 15.40 -16.33 5.32
C VAL A 119 16.26 -17.02 6.37
N PRO A 120 17.60 -17.00 6.29
CA PRO A 120 18.42 -17.50 7.38
C PRO A 120 18.19 -16.60 8.59
N LEU A 121 17.56 -17.15 9.63
CA LEU A 121 17.59 -16.57 10.96
C LEU A 121 19.02 -16.74 11.48
N HIS A 122 19.78 -15.65 11.59
CA HIS A 122 20.97 -15.65 12.42
C HIS A 122 20.51 -15.79 13.87
N ALA A 123 20.52 -17.01 14.39
CA ALA A 123 20.28 -17.28 15.79
C ALA A 123 21.43 -16.67 16.60
N SER A 124 21.18 -15.54 17.24
CA SER A 124 21.89 -15.22 18.48
C SER A 124 21.48 -16.26 19.52
N THR A 125 22.49 -16.97 20.00
CA THR A 125 22.52 -17.97 21.06
C THR A 125 21.38 -17.93 22.09
N MET A 126 20.66 -19.04 22.12
CA MET A 126 19.99 -19.73 23.25
C MET A 126 18.92 -19.00 24.08
N GLY A 127 17.68 -19.41 23.84
CA GLY A 127 16.63 -19.52 24.85
C GLY A 127 15.64 -20.60 24.41
N THR A 128 15.55 -21.71 25.13
CA THR A 128 14.62 -22.82 24.86
C THR A 128 13.18 -22.33 24.94
N LEU A 129 12.53 -22.16 23.79
CA LEU A 129 11.09 -21.96 23.71
C LEU A 129 10.46 -23.18 23.05
N THR A 130 9.58 -23.84 23.79
CA THR A 130 8.74 -24.95 23.34
C THR A 130 7.99 -24.56 22.07
N PRO A 131 8.03 -25.37 20.99
CA PRO A 131 7.33 -25.02 19.76
C PRO A 131 5.81 -25.10 19.96
N PRO A 132 5.02 -24.14 19.44
CA PRO A 132 3.58 -24.30 19.37
C PRO A 132 3.22 -25.43 18.39
N SER A 133 2.35 -26.31 18.83
CA SER A 133 1.84 -27.46 18.07
C SER A 133 1.20 -26.99 16.75
N GLY A 134 1.79 -27.34 15.61
CA GLY A 134 1.19 -27.09 14.29
C GLY A 134 2.16 -26.88 13.13
N GLY A 135 3.44 -26.62 13.38
CA GLY A 135 4.47 -26.54 12.35
C GLY A 135 5.23 -27.86 12.17
N LEU A 136 5.46 -28.31 10.92
CA LEU A 136 6.39 -29.40 10.64
C LEU A 136 7.82 -28.83 10.69
N PHE A 137 8.52 -29.08 11.80
CA PHE A 137 9.93 -28.74 11.94
C PHE A 137 10.78 -29.91 11.47
N VAL A 138 11.65 -29.69 10.49
CA VAL A 138 12.73 -30.64 10.17
C VAL A 138 13.97 -30.14 10.87
N THR A 139 14.44 -30.89 11.88
CA THR A 139 15.77 -30.68 12.46
C THR A 139 16.82 -31.04 11.41
N LEU A 140 17.53 -30.04 10.89
CA LEU A 140 18.73 -30.29 10.10
C LEU A 140 19.84 -30.75 11.05
N THR A 141 20.06 -32.07 11.11
CA THR A 141 21.30 -32.60 11.68
C THR A 141 22.40 -32.26 10.67
N THR A 142 23.34 -31.40 11.06
CA THR A 142 24.57 -31.26 10.29
C THR A 142 25.41 -32.49 10.61
N ALA A 143 25.43 -33.46 9.70
CA ALA A 143 26.44 -34.50 9.74
C ALA A 143 27.80 -33.81 9.55
N SER A 144 28.52 -33.62 10.65
CA SER A 144 29.92 -33.22 10.62
C SER A 144 30.72 -34.39 10.07
N GLY A 145 30.82 -34.45 8.74
CA GLY A 145 31.73 -35.34 8.05
C GLY A 145 33.00 -34.58 7.69
N SER A 146 34.09 -34.82 8.42
CA SER A 146 35.43 -34.65 7.88
C SER A 146 36.44 -35.61 8.53
N GLN A 147 36.84 -36.60 7.71
CA GLN A 147 38.20 -37.07 7.50
C GLN A 147 38.97 -37.72 8.67
N LYS A 148 39.04 -39.05 8.67
CA LYS A 148 40.24 -39.81 8.25
C LYS A 148 39.90 -41.27 7.96
#